data_AF-A0A4V2YNS6-F1
#
_entry.id   AF-A0A4V2YNS6-F1
#
_cell.length_a   1.000
_cell.length_b   1.000
_cell.length_c   1.000
_cell.angle_alpha   90.00
_cell.angle_beta   90.00
_cell.angle_gamma   90.00
#
_symmetry.space_group_name_H-M   'P 1'
#
loop_
_entity.id
_entity.type
_entity.pdbx_description
1 polymer ?
#
loop_
_entity_poly.entity_id
_entity_poly.type
_entity_poly.pdbx_seq_one_letter_code
_entity_poly.pdbx_strand_id
1 'polypeptide(L)'
;MTDQSITLQPVAHVIGGRTEPTDDYWGGTRAIIRIDSTSYGADATQGLDEFSHLEVVFHFHLTDQSDLPLGARRPRSNPEWPEVGTFGHRNMRRRNWLGVSRCRLLEVDGLDLYVEDLDAVDGTPVLDIKPWFADFGPRGSVHQPTWPTEMLTNYFADRDRPADR
;
A
#
# COMPACT_ATOMS: atom_id res chain seq x y z
N MET A 1 -2.61 -1.64 28.36
CA MET A 1 -1.62 -1.61 27.26
C MET A 1 -0.27 -1.35 27.90
N THR A 2 0.78 -2.05 27.49
CA THR A 2 2.14 -1.72 27.94
C THR A 2 2.57 -0.42 27.26
N ASP A 3 3.34 0.43 27.94
CA ASP A 3 3.93 1.65 27.34
C ASP A 3 5.12 1.32 26.41
N GLN A 4 5.06 0.16 25.77
CA GLN A 4 6.14 -0.33 24.93
C GLN A 4 6.02 0.30 23.54
N SER A 5 7.01 1.10 23.18
CA SER A 5 7.24 1.53 21.80
C SER A 5 8.09 0.52 21.05
N ILE A 6 7.94 0.48 19.73
CA ILE A 6 8.75 -0.32 18.82
C ILE A 6 9.37 0.65 17.81
N THR A 7 10.67 0.50 17.59
CA THR A 7 11.39 1.21 16.53
C THR A 7 11.48 0.31 15.32
N LEU A 8 11.11 0.83 14.15
CA LEU A 8 11.17 0.12 12.87
C LEU A 8 12.27 0.72 12.00
N GLN A 9 12.97 -0.12 11.25
CA GLN A 9 13.99 0.28 10.29
C GLN A 9 13.49 -0.07 8.88
N PRO A 10 13.51 0.88 7.92
CA PRO A 10 13.21 0.56 6.53
C PRO A 10 14.17 -0.49 5.98
N VAL A 11 13.65 -1.45 5.23
CA VAL A 11 14.42 -2.46 4.49
C VAL A 11 14.62 -2.08 3.02
N ALA A 12 13.78 -1.17 2.52
CA ALA A 12 13.81 -0.71 1.13
C ALA A 12 13.21 0.70 1.01
N HIS A 13 13.36 1.31 -0.16
CA HIS A 13 12.66 2.54 -0.53
C HIS A 13 11.98 2.38 -1.90
N VAL A 14 10.83 3.04 -2.07
CA VAL A 14 10.18 3.18 -3.37
C VAL A 14 10.95 4.20 -4.21
N ILE A 15 11.27 3.83 -5.45
CA ILE A 15 11.96 4.68 -6.43
C ILE A 15 11.08 4.83 -7.67
N GLY A 16 10.79 6.07 -8.04
CA GLY A 16 9.97 6.42 -9.19
C GLY A 16 8.46 6.24 -8.94
N GLY A 17 7.71 6.07 -10.02
CA GLY A 17 6.25 6.06 -9.98
C GLY A 17 5.68 7.45 -9.72
N ARG A 18 4.74 7.53 -8.78
CA ARG A 18 4.05 8.77 -8.45
C ARG A 18 4.77 9.51 -7.34
N THR A 19 4.85 10.84 -7.45
CA THR A 19 5.46 11.69 -6.41
C THR A 19 4.44 12.31 -5.46
N GLU A 20 3.17 12.40 -5.88
CA GLU A 20 2.09 13.01 -5.10
C GLU A 20 1.12 11.96 -4.54
N PRO A 21 0.83 12.01 -3.22
CA PRO A 21 -0.13 11.10 -2.61
C PRO A 21 -1.55 11.57 -2.96
N THR A 22 -2.20 10.89 -3.91
CA THR A 22 -3.63 11.10 -4.18
C THR A 22 -4.44 9.84 -3.97
N ASP A 23 -5.75 10.02 -3.95
CA ASP A 23 -6.69 9.00 -3.54
C ASP A 23 -6.97 7.90 -4.57
N ASP A 24 -6.94 8.21 -5.87
CA ASP A 24 -7.34 7.30 -6.96
C ASP A 24 -6.29 7.24 -8.08
N TYR A 25 -6.55 6.42 -9.11
CA TYR A 25 -5.75 6.25 -10.33
C TYR A 25 -4.31 5.75 -10.09
N TRP A 26 -4.17 4.72 -9.26
CA TRP A 26 -2.91 4.01 -9.04
C TRP A 26 -2.63 2.93 -10.10
N GLY A 27 -3.63 2.60 -10.93
CA GLY A 27 -3.54 1.59 -11.97
C GLY A 27 -2.45 1.90 -13.00
N GLY A 28 -1.64 0.90 -13.36
CA GLY A 28 -0.55 1.02 -14.32
C GLY A 28 0.66 1.82 -13.81
N THR A 29 0.64 2.33 -12.57
CA THR A 29 1.80 3.03 -12.00
C THR A 29 2.93 2.05 -11.80
N ARG A 30 4.10 2.34 -12.38
CA ARG A 30 5.31 1.52 -12.24
C ARG A 30 6.34 2.18 -11.35
N ALA A 31 6.90 1.41 -10.44
CA ALA A 31 7.95 1.83 -9.52
C ALA A 31 8.93 0.68 -9.27
N ILE A 32 10.04 1.01 -8.61
CA ILE A 32 11.01 0.04 -8.11
C ILE A 32 10.93 0.05 -6.58
N ILE A 33 10.85 -1.11 -5.95
CA ILE A 33 11.16 -1.27 -4.53
C ILE A 33 12.63 -1.65 -4.43
N ARG A 34 13.48 -0.69 -4.04
CA ARG A 34 14.93 -0.88 -3.94
C ARG A 34 15.33 -1.27 -2.53
N ILE A 35 15.73 -2.53 -2.36
CA ILE A 35 16.14 -3.09 -1.07
C ILE A 35 17.54 -2.57 -0.69
N ASP A 36 17.73 -2.33 0.61
CA ASP A 36 18.98 -1.82 1.16
C ASP A 36 20.13 -2.84 0.99
N SER A 37 21.01 -2.56 0.02
CA SER A 37 22.18 -3.37 -0.27
C SER A 37 23.27 -3.34 0.80
N THR A 38 23.16 -2.47 1.82
CA THR A 38 24.10 -2.48 2.96
C THR A 38 23.73 -3.56 3.98
N SER A 39 22.46 -3.96 4.01
CA SER A 39 21.92 -4.96 4.93
C SER A 39 21.66 -6.32 4.27
N TYR A 40 21.39 -6.34 2.96
CA TYR A 40 20.96 -7.53 2.24
C TYR A 40 21.84 -7.84 1.01
N GLY A 41 21.98 -9.13 0.70
CA GLY A 41 22.57 -9.64 -0.54
C GLY A 41 21.50 -10.12 -1.52
N ALA A 42 21.92 -10.50 -2.74
CA ALA A 42 21.00 -10.96 -3.79
C ALA A 42 20.22 -12.24 -3.44
N ASP A 43 20.66 -13.00 -2.44
CA ASP A 43 19.95 -14.16 -1.90
C ASP A 43 18.65 -13.77 -1.16
N ALA A 44 18.51 -12.53 -0.72
CA ALA A 44 17.30 -12.04 -0.05
C ALA A 44 16.05 -12.04 -0.96
N THR A 45 16.22 -12.03 -2.28
CA THR A 45 15.14 -12.02 -3.27
C THR A 45 15.06 -13.34 -4.05
N GLN A 46 15.87 -14.35 -3.68
CA GLN A 46 15.91 -15.62 -4.38
C GLN A 46 14.54 -16.33 -4.40
N GLY A 47 14.07 -16.70 -5.60
CA GLY A 47 12.78 -17.37 -5.81
C GLY A 47 11.57 -16.45 -5.75
N LEU A 48 11.77 -15.14 -5.53
CA LEU A 48 10.66 -14.18 -5.50
C LEU A 48 10.00 -14.01 -6.88
N ASP A 49 10.76 -14.28 -7.95
CA ASP A 49 10.31 -14.30 -9.35
C ASP A 49 9.30 -15.40 -9.68
N GLU A 50 9.16 -16.42 -8.80
CA GLU A 50 8.09 -17.42 -8.91
C GLU A 50 6.71 -16.86 -8.52
N PHE A 51 6.65 -15.66 -7.92
CA PHE A 51 5.42 -15.03 -7.45
C PHE A 51 4.98 -13.88 -8.36
N SER A 52 3.66 -13.72 -8.51
CA SER A 52 3.08 -12.65 -9.35
C SER A 52 2.78 -11.35 -8.60
N HIS A 53 2.66 -11.40 -7.28
CA HIS A 53 2.23 -10.28 -6.46
C HIS A 53 2.99 -10.23 -5.13
N LEU A 54 3.15 -9.01 -4.63
CA LEU A 54 3.72 -8.73 -3.32
C LEU A 54 2.67 -8.09 -2.41
N GLU A 55 2.74 -8.35 -1.11
CA GLU A 55 2.16 -7.54 -0.05
C GLU A 55 3.29 -6.71 0.58
N VAL A 56 3.17 -5.39 0.50
CA VAL A 56 4.22 -4.43 0.89
C VAL A 56 3.74 -3.62 2.07
N VAL A 57 4.50 -3.63 3.17
CA VAL A 57 4.24 -2.78 4.34
C VAL A 57 5.17 -1.58 4.29
N PHE A 58 4.60 -0.38 4.37
CA PHE A 58 5.36 0.86 4.21
C PHE A 58 4.89 1.95 5.16
N HIS A 59 5.70 2.99 5.32
CA HIS A 59 5.40 4.13 6.20
C HIS A 59 4.97 5.36 5.40
N PHE A 60 3.82 5.96 5.75
CA PHE A 60 3.31 7.19 5.13
C PHE A 60 4.14 8.42 5.55
N HIS A 61 5.30 8.59 4.92
CA HIS A 61 6.29 9.60 5.28
C HIS A 61 5.91 11.05 4.94
N LEU A 62 4.99 11.28 3.99
CA LEU A 62 4.52 12.63 3.61
C LEU A 62 3.25 13.08 4.37
N THR A 63 2.79 12.32 5.35
CA THR A 63 1.56 12.65 6.09
C THR A 63 1.86 13.57 7.27
N ASP A 64 1.00 14.58 7.48
CA ASP A 64 0.98 15.37 8.71
C ASP A 64 0.60 14.48 9.90
N GLN A 65 1.56 14.22 10.79
CA GLN A 65 1.34 13.36 11.95
C GLN A 65 0.42 13.99 13.01
N SER A 66 0.15 15.30 12.93
CA SER A 66 -0.81 15.97 13.81
C SER A 66 -2.27 15.69 13.41
N ASP A 67 -2.52 15.31 12.15
CA ASP A 67 -3.84 14.89 11.66
C ASP A 67 -4.12 13.42 12.00
N LEU A 68 -4.40 13.18 13.29
CA LEU A 68 -4.74 11.88 13.84
C LEU A 68 -6.18 11.85 14.40
N PRO A 69 -7.19 11.57 13.58
CA PRO A 69 -8.53 11.36 14.07
C PRO A 69 -8.64 9.94 14.65
N LEU A 70 -8.88 9.85 15.96
CA LEU A 70 -9.10 8.58 16.66
C LEU A 70 -10.56 8.11 16.62
N GLY A 71 -11.49 9.04 16.37
CA GLY A 71 -12.93 8.77 16.33
C GLY A 71 -13.46 8.41 14.94
N ALA A 72 -14.78 8.22 14.86
CA ALA A 72 -15.45 7.97 13.60
C ALA A 72 -15.46 9.21 12.70
N ARG A 73 -15.38 8.98 11.39
CA ARG A 73 -15.45 10.01 10.36
C ARG A 73 -16.02 9.44 9.07
N ARG A 74 -16.52 10.32 8.20
CA ARG A 74 -16.98 9.94 6.87
C ARG A 74 -15.79 9.74 5.93
N PRO A 75 -15.73 8.62 5.17
CA PRO A 75 -14.67 8.41 4.18
C PRO A 75 -14.68 9.55 3.15
N ARG A 76 -13.50 10.08 2.82
CA ARG A 76 -13.32 11.23 1.90
C ARG A 76 -14.26 12.43 2.19
N SER A 77 -14.69 12.60 3.44
CA SER A 77 -15.67 13.63 3.85
C SER A 77 -17.00 13.60 3.09
N ASN A 78 -17.37 12.45 2.50
CA ASN A 78 -18.60 12.31 1.71
C ASN A 78 -19.84 12.20 2.62
N PRO A 79 -20.84 13.11 2.53
CA PRO A 79 -22.03 13.10 3.39
C PRO A 79 -22.93 11.87 3.17
N GLU A 80 -22.88 11.24 2.00
CA GLU A 80 -23.71 10.08 1.65
C GLU A 80 -23.20 8.78 2.28
N TRP A 81 -21.95 8.75 2.72
CA TRP A 81 -21.35 7.57 3.35
C TRP A 81 -21.40 7.64 4.87
N PRO A 82 -21.54 6.48 5.56
CA PRO A 82 -21.67 6.45 7.01
C PRO A 82 -20.38 6.90 7.70
N GLU A 83 -20.51 7.34 8.95
CA GLU A 83 -19.35 7.49 9.81
C GLU A 83 -18.79 6.11 10.18
N VAL A 84 -17.49 5.94 9.98
CA VAL A 84 -16.78 4.70 10.25
C VAL A 84 -15.63 5.01 11.21
N GLY A 85 -15.46 4.19 12.25
CA GLY A 85 -14.34 4.30 13.19
C GLY A 85 -12.99 4.12 12.49
N THR A 86 -11.91 4.70 13.03
CA THR A 86 -10.58 4.71 12.37
C THR A 86 -10.10 3.34 11.86
N PHE A 87 -10.43 2.24 12.56
CA PHE A 87 -10.03 0.90 12.11
C PHE A 87 -10.80 0.36 10.90
N GLY A 88 -11.97 0.91 10.57
CA GLY A 88 -12.70 0.57 9.34
C GLY A 88 -12.25 1.38 8.12
N HIS A 89 -11.45 2.43 8.31
CA HIS A 89 -10.80 3.15 7.20
C HIS A 89 -9.51 2.43 6.78
N ARG A 90 -9.00 2.73 5.57
CA ARG A 90 -7.67 2.32 5.10
C ARG A 90 -6.74 3.48 4.71
N ASN A 91 -7.12 4.72 5.05
CA ASN A 91 -6.29 5.91 4.79
C ASN A 91 -5.06 5.98 5.73
N MET A 92 -4.16 6.93 5.44
CA MET A 92 -2.91 7.16 6.15
C MET A 92 -3.03 7.64 7.60
N ARG A 93 -4.17 8.23 7.98
CA ARG A 93 -4.39 8.89 9.28
C ARG A 93 -4.73 7.87 10.37
N ARG A 94 -3.70 7.15 10.85
CA ARG A 94 -3.78 6.03 11.81
C ARG A 94 -2.56 6.05 12.73
N ARG A 95 -2.68 5.57 13.98
CA ARG A 95 -1.65 5.62 15.05
C ARG A 95 -0.21 5.17 14.70
N ASN A 96 0.00 4.36 13.67
CA ASN A 96 1.36 3.93 13.28
C ASN A 96 1.75 4.32 11.86
N TRP A 97 0.89 5.05 11.12
CA TRP A 97 1.21 5.55 9.78
C TRP A 97 1.66 4.44 8.81
N LEU A 98 1.11 3.23 8.98
CA LEU A 98 1.45 2.07 8.17
C LEU A 98 0.46 1.90 7.03
N GLY A 99 0.99 1.80 5.82
CA GLY A 99 0.29 1.36 4.62
C GLY A 99 0.54 -0.12 4.36
N VAL A 100 -0.42 -0.76 3.69
CA VAL A 100 -0.29 -2.13 3.19
C VAL A 100 -0.82 -2.14 1.76
N SER A 101 0.09 -2.31 0.81
CA SER A 101 -0.23 -2.44 -0.61
C SER A 101 -0.21 -3.87 -1.06
N ARG A 102 -0.98 -4.19 -2.10
CA ARG A 102 -0.80 -5.41 -2.88
C ARG A 102 -0.58 -5.02 -4.33
N CYS A 103 0.64 -5.25 -4.82
CA CYS A 103 1.08 -4.83 -6.15
C CYS A 103 1.55 -6.04 -6.97
N ARG A 104 1.58 -5.87 -8.29
CA ARG A 104 2.10 -6.86 -9.23
C ARG A 104 3.63 -6.82 -9.20
N LEU A 105 4.27 -7.98 -9.11
CA LEU A 105 5.70 -8.13 -9.34
C LEU A 105 5.92 -8.38 -10.83
N LEU A 106 6.64 -7.46 -11.48
CA LEU A 106 6.95 -7.54 -12.90
C LEU A 106 8.29 -8.22 -13.16
N GLU A 107 9.28 -7.91 -12.34
CA GLU A 107 10.66 -8.39 -12.50
C GLU A 107 11.42 -8.30 -11.17
N VAL A 108 12.35 -9.23 -10.98
CA VAL A 108 13.34 -9.23 -9.89
C VAL A 108 14.72 -9.06 -10.51
N ASP A 109 15.37 -7.92 -10.28
CA ASP A 109 16.76 -7.66 -10.70
C ASP A 109 17.64 -7.46 -9.47
N GLY A 110 18.20 -8.55 -8.95
CA GLY A 110 18.95 -8.53 -7.70
C GLY A 110 18.10 -8.01 -6.54
N LEU A 111 18.41 -6.81 -6.05
CA LEU A 111 17.71 -6.15 -4.94
C LEU A 111 16.67 -5.11 -5.38
N ASP A 112 16.48 -4.94 -6.68
CA ASP A 112 15.46 -4.08 -7.25
C ASP A 112 14.26 -4.92 -7.68
N LEU A 113 13.10 -4.64 -7.09
CA LEU A 113 11.83 -5.27 -7.45
C LEU A 113 11.02 -4.30 -8.30
N TYR A 114 10.82 -4.62 -9.57
CA TYR A 114 9.98 -3.82 -10.46
C TYR A 114 8.53 -4.18 -10.23
N VAL A 115 7.71 -3.19 -9.88
CA VAL A 115 6.32 -3.39 -9.49
C VAL A 115 5.37 -2.49 -10.25
N GLU A 116 4.12 -2.94 -10.36
CA GLU A 116 3.00 -2.21 -10.95
C GLU A 116 1.82 -2.18 -9.96
N ASP A 117 1.08 -1.09 -9.93
CA ASP A 117 -0.07 -0.85 -9.04
C ASP A 117 0.30 -0.70 -7.55
N LEU A 118 1.56 -0.35 -7.24
CA LEU A 118 1.97 0.02 -5.88
C LEU A 118 1.37 1.39 -5.51
N ASP A 119 0.55 1.43 -4.45
CA ASP A 119 -0.09 2.64 -3.92
C ASP A 119 0.78 3.42 -2.91
N ALA A 120 2.09 3.48 -3.19
CA ALA A 120 3.09 4.21 -2.43
C ALA A 120 3.87 5.16 -3.36
N VAL A 121 4.13 6.37 -2.88
CA VAL A 121 4.84 7.39 -3.66
C VAL A 121 6.36 7.21 -3.62
N ASP A 122 7.06 7.82 -4.57
CA ASP A 122 8.52 7.93 -4.60
C ASP A 122 9.08 8.36 -3.23
N GLY A 123 10.21 7.74 -2.83
CA GLY A 123 10.85 7.97 -1.55
C GLY A 123 10.19 7.27 -0.36
N THR A 124 9.07 6.57 -0.54
CA THR A 124 8.38 5.89 0.56
C THR A 124 9.27 4.83 1.23
N PRO A 125 9.49 4.91 2.56
CA PRO A 125 10.20 3.87 3.29
C PRO A 125 9.35 2.59 3.38
N VAL A 126 9.92 1.49 2.91
CA VAL A 126 9.32 0.16 2.97
C VAL A 126 9.88 -0.58 4.17
N LEU A 127 8.98 -1.14 4.98
CA LEU A 127 9.29 -1.80 6.24
C LEU A 127 9.33 -3.32 6.08
N ASP A 128 8.57 -3.87 5.13
CA ASP A 128 8.50 -5.30 4.89
C ASP A 128 7.97 -5.60 3.47
N ILE A 129 8.41 -6.71 2.90
CA ILE A 129 8.04 -7.18 1.56
C ILE A 129 7.75 -8.68 1.66
N LYS A 130 6.55 -9.10 1.24
CA LYS A 130 6.16 -10.51 1.26
C LYS A 130 5.55 -10.92 -0.06
N PRO A 131 5.84 -12.11 -0.60
CA PRO A 131 5.03 -12.65 -1.69
C PRO A 131 3.59 -12.90 -1.22
N TRP A 132 2.62 -12.62 -2.09
CA TRP A 132 1.22 -12.91 -1.80
C TRP A 132 0.92 -14.41 -1.99
N PHE A 133 0.46 -15.07 -0.94
CA PHE A 133 -0.04 -16.45 -1.00
C PHE A 133 -1.56 -16.42 -1.07
N ALA A 134 -2.14 -17.00 -2.13
CA ALA A 134 -3.59 -17.07 -2.29
C ALA A 134 -4.27 -17.77 -1.10
N ASP A 135 -3.59 -18.75 -0.49
CA ASP A 135 -4.03 -19.48 0.71
C ASP A 135 -4.20 -18.59 1.96
N PHE A 136 -3.59 -17.41 2.01
CA PHE A 136 -3.78 -16.43 3.09
C PHE A 136 -5.00 -15.53 2.89
N GLY A 137 -5.74 -15.70 1.79
CA GLY A 137 -7.01 -15.05 1.58
C GLY A 137 -8.03 -15.33 2.71
N PRO A 138 -9.07 -14.48 2.84
CA PRO A 138 -10.12 -14.69 3.83
C PRO A 138 -10.80 -16.05 3.64
N ARG A 139 -11.01 -16.77 4.75
CA ARG A 139 -11.75 -18.03 4.73
C ARG A 139 -13.26 -17.77 4.72
N GLY A 140 -13.99 -18.47 3.85
CA GLY A 140 -15.44 -18.34 3.71
C GLY A 140 -15.86 -17.16 2.83
N SER A 141 -17.16 -16.84 2.84
CA SER A 141 -17.70 -15.73 2.05
C SER A 141 -17.24 -14.38 2.60
N VAL A 142 -16.75 -13.51 1.74
CA VAL A 142 -16.40 -12.12 2.08
C VAL A 142 -17.67 -11.26 2.06
N HIS A 143 -17.84 -10.43 3.09
CA HIS A 143 -18.87 -9.39 3.15
C HIS A 143 -18.21 -8.02 3.29
N GLN A 144 -18.66 -7.05 2.51
CA GLN A 144 -18.25 -5.65 2.61
C GLN A 144 -19.47 -4.73 2.46
N PRO A 145 -19.49 -3.55 3.13
CA PRO A 145 -20.47 -2.51 2.83
C PRO A 145 -20.37 -2.04 1.37
N THR A 146 -21.39 -1.32 0.89
CA THR A 146 -21.38 -0.81 -0.49
C THR A 146 -20.42 0.37 -0.69
N TRP A 147 -20.30 1.25 0.31
CA TRP A 147 -19.52 2.50 0.19
C TRP A 147 -18.03 2.33 -0.20
N PRO A 148 -17.28 1.29 0.23
CA PRO A 148 -15.91 1.09 -0.26
C PRO A 148 -15.88 0.71 -1.73
N THR A 149 -16.88 -0.05 -2.21
CA THR A 149 -17.01 -0.40 -3.63
C THR A 149 -17.19 0.87 -4.46
N GLU A 150 -18.08 1.76 -4.03
CA GLU A 150 -18.31 3.06 -4.67
C GLU A 150 -17.06 3.95 -4.60
N MET A 151 -16.45 4.06 -3.41
CA MET A 151 -15.28 4.90 -3.15
C MET A 151 -14.06 4.51 -3.99
N LEU A 152 -13.86 3.20 -4.19
CA LEU A 152 -12.68 2.65 -4.86
C LEU A 152 -12.89 2.41 -6.36
N THR A 153 -14.01 2.87 -6.93
CA THR A 153 -14.34 2.69 -8.36
C THR A 153 -13.19 3.05 -9.29
N ASN A 154 -12.49 4.16 -9.00
CA ASN A 154 -11.39 4.66 -9.83
C ASN A 154 -10.00 4.35 -9.26
N TYR A 155 -9.91 3.52 -8.21
CA TYR A 155 -8.68 3.37 -7.44
C TYR A 155 -7.53 2.83 -8.30
N PHE A 156 -7.77 1.79 -9.10
CA PHE A 156 -6.83 1.25 -10.08
C PHE A 156 -7.25 1.55 -11.53
N ALA A 157 -8.09 2.56 -11.75
CA ALA A 157 -8.38 3.00 -13.10
C ALA A 157 -7.13 3.64 -13.72
N ASP A 158 -6.93 3.41 -15.01
CA ASP A 158 -5.91 4.11 -15.78
C ASP A 158 -6.39 5.56 -16.00
N ARG A 159 -5.57 6.54 -15.58
CA ARG A 159 -5.94 7.96 -15.69
C ARG A 159 -6.09 8.40 -17.14
N ASP A 160 -5.34 7.77 -18.05
CA ASP A 160 -5.16 8.22 -19.42
C ASP A 160 -5.85 7.30 -20.46
N ARG A 161 -6.49 6.21 -20.00
CA ARG A 161 -7.30 5.31 -20.85
C ARG A 161 -8.78 5.66 -20.69
N PRO A 162 -9.52 6.00 -21.76
CA PRO A 162 -10.95 6.25 -21.65
C PRO A 162 -11.64 4.98 -21.13
N ALA A 163 -12.60 5.15 -20.21
CA ALA A 163 -13.47 4.07 -19.78
C ALA A 163 -14.10 3.45 -21.04
N ASP A 164 -13.88 2.15 -21.24
CA ASP A 164 -14.55 1.41 -22.30
C ASP A 164 -16.06 1.54 -22.05
N ARG A 165 -16.76 2.24 -22.94
CA ARG A 165 -18.21 2.46 -22.89
C ARG A 165 -18.94 1.34 -23.58
#